data_AF-A0A3A4W3G3-F1
#
_entry.id   AF-A0A3A4W3G3-F1
#
_cell.length_a   1.000
_cell.length_b   1.000
_cell.length_c   1.000
_cell.angle_alpha   90.00
_cell.angle_beta   90.00
_cell.angle_gamma   90.00
#
_symmetry.space_group_name_H-M   'P 1'
#
loop_
_entity.id
_entity.type
_entity.pdbx_description
1 polymer ?
#
loop_
_entity_poly.entity_id
_entity_poly.type
_entity_poly.pdbx_seq_one_letter_code
_entity_poly.pdbx_strand_id
1 'polypeptide(L)'
;MAVYNDMDLLPGAVKSLKDLDRIVIVDGAVGSEAEEGPSTDGTIEYVMKLADEDDRVTVVESGAKPWEDKIAKRNQYLLGHEGDWYFVLEPFERAYGLSELKWFLPQAEPDVFSIQYLPQPWAEEPLLLQRLFRHLPGMKYEGTPDKVVAGEKVIVDPSQSVAYLTDQDPLISPRIVSVMHKRLKGRQQRQSLL
;
A
#
# COMPACT_ATOMS: atom_id res chain seq x y z
N MET A 1 -0.17 -4.51 -5.15
CA MET A 1 -1.62 -4.25 -5.36
C MET A 1 -2.35 -5.59 -5.33
N ALA A 2 -3.51 -5.68 -4.69
CA ALA A 2 -4.35 -6.87 -4.72
C ALA A 2 -5.58 -6.58 -5.59
N VAL A 3 -5.89 -7.47 -6.54
CA VAL A 3 -6.94 -7.24 -7.56
C VAL A 3 -7.87 -8.43 -7.68
N TYR A 4 -9.16 -8.21 -7.87
CA TYR A 4 -10.13 -9.24 -8.23
C TYR A 4 -11.30 -8.60 -8.97
N ASN A 5 -11.46 -8.96 -10.24
CA ASN A 5 -12.45 -8.38 -11.14
C ASN A 5 -12.46 -6.83 -11.15
N ASP A 6 -11.29 -6.25 -11.41
CA ASP A 6 -11.06 -4.80 -11.36
C ASP A 6 -10.76 -4.18 -12.74
N MET A 7 -11.13 -4.85 -13.84
CA MET A 7 -10.64 -4.51 -15.19
C MET A 7 -10.95 -3.07 -15.61
N ASP A 8 -12.09 -2.52 -15.19
CA ASP A 8 -12.52 -1.17 -15.53
C ASP A 8 -11.63 -0.07 -14.90
N LEU A 9 -11.01 -0.36 -13.75
CA LEU A 9 -10.30 0.64 -12.95
C LEU A 9 -8.79 0.41 -12.94
N LEU A 10 -8.37 -0.85 -13.06
CA LEU A 10 -6.98 -1.28 -12.95
C LEU A 10 -6.02 -0.59 -13.95
N PRO A 11 -6.36 -0.38 -15.24
CA PRO A 11 -5.41 0.22 -16.19
C PRO A 11 -4.93 1.62 -15.79
N GLY A 12 -5.80 2.42 -15.20
CA GLY A 12 -5.40 3.75 -14.74
C GLY A 12 -4.53 3.67 -13.47
N ALA A 13 -4.74 2.69 -12.59
CA ALA A 13 -3.92 2.50 -11.40
C ALA A 13 -2.51 2.13 -11.82
N VAL A 14 -2.36 1.12 -12.68
CA VAL A 14 -1.07 0.70 -13.24
C VAL A 14 -0.35 1.86 -13.93
N LYS A 15 -1.06 2.65 -14.74
CA LYS A 15 -0.48 3.84 -15.40
C LYS A 15 0.09 4.86 -14.40
N SER A 16 -0.49 4.99 -13.21
CA SER A 16 0.01 5.89 -12.16
C SER A 16 1.29 5.38 -11.47
N LEU A 17 1.63 4.10 -11.64
CA LEU A 17 2.81 3.46 -11.04
C LEU A 17 4.06 3.48 -11.93
N LYS A 18 4.03 4.20 -13.06
CA LYS A 18 5.10 4.19 -14.08
C LYS A 18 6.51 4.52 -13.56
N ASP A 19 6.63 5.22 -12.44
CA ASP A 19 7.90 5.69 -11.86
C ASP A 19 8.48 4.70 -10.82
N LEU A 20 7.83 3.55 -10.58
CA LEU A 20 8.32 2.52 -9.67
C LEU A 20 9.29 1.55 -10.35
N ASP A 21 10.23 1.03 -9.55
CA ASP A 21 11.24 0.06 -10.01
C ASP A 21 10.67 -1.36 -10.15
N ARG A 22 9.67 -1.72 -9.33
CA ARG A 22 8.97 -3.01 -9.34
C ARG A 22 7.49 -2.82 -9.02
N ILE A 23 6.63 -3.58 -9.69
CA ILE A 23 5.18 -3.62 -9.47
C ILE A 23 4.80 -5.07 -9.19
N VAL A 24 4.21 -5.34 -8.03
CA VAL A 24 3.66 -6.67 -7.71
C VAL A 24 2.15 -6.61 -7.69
N ILE A 25 1.51 -7.42 -8.52
CA ILE A 25 0.06 -7.54 -8.64
C ILE A 25 -0.34 -8.94 -8.16
N VAL A 26 -1.29 -9.00 -7.23
CA VAL A 26 -1.80 -10.25 -6.68
C VAL A 26 -3.26 -10.41 -7.09
N ASP A 27 -3.54 -11.34 -7.99
CA ASP A 27 -4.87 -11.62 -8.52
C ASP A 27 -5.61 -12.69 -7.71
N GLY A 28 -6.94 -12.59 -7.70
CA GLY A 28 -7.83 -13.69 -7.28
C GLY A 28 -8.80 -13.36 -6.15
N ALA A 29 -9.94 -14.04 -6.12
CA ALA A 29 -11.00 -13.89 -5.15
C ALA A 29 -10.53 -14.16 -3.72
N VAL A 30 -11.26 -13.64 -2.73
CA VAL A 30 -11.01 -13.89 -1.32
C VAL A 30 -12.17 -14.64 -0.68
N GLY A 31 -11.86 -15.70 0.07
CA GLY A 31 -12.83 -16.46 0.86
C GLY A 31 -13.96 -17.00 -0.02
N SER A 32 -15.19 -16.59 0.27
CA SER A 32 -16.40 -17.01 -0.45
C SER A 32 -16.88 -16.01 -1.50
N GLU A 33 -16.04 -15.05 -1.91
CA GLU A 33 -16.39 -14.08 -2.97
C GLU A 33 -16.61 -14.75 -4.33
N ALA A 34 -16.07 -15.96 -4.54
CA ALA A 34 -16.26 -16.76 -5.74
C ALA A 34 -16.03 -18.26 -5.50
N GLU A 35 -16.50 -19.09 -6.45
CA GLU A 35 -16.21 -20.53 -6.47
C GLU A 35 -14.79 -20.83 -6.99
N GLU A 36 -14.27 -19.97 -7.87
CA GLU A 36 -12.95 -20.09 -8.49
C GLU A 36 -12.00 -19.01 -7.95
N GLY A 37 -10.70 -19.30 -8.02
CA GLY A 37 -9.67 -18.36 -7.56
C GLY A 37 -9.51 -17.13 -8.46
N PRO A 38 -9.09 -17.28 -9.72
CA PRO A 38 -8.67 -16.15 -10.54
C PRO A 38 -9.82 -15.20 -10.91
N SER A 39 -9.46 -13.98 -11.31
CA SER A 39 -10.42 -13.05 -11.92
C SER A 39 -10.98 -13.58 -13.24
N THR A 40 -12.21 -13.18 -13.59
CA THR A 40 -12.95 -13.67 -14.77
C THR A 40 -13.42 -12.55 -15.70
N ASP A 41 -13.10 -11.29 -15.40
CA ASP A 41 -13.58 -10.11 -16.14
C ASP A 41 -12.56 -9.54 -17.15
N GLY A 42 -11.46 -10.26 -17.42
CA GLY A 42 -10.34 -9.75 -18.20
C GLY A 42 -9.17 -9.23 -17.36
N THR A 43 -9.33 -9.10 -16.04
CA THR A 43 -8.27 -8.61 -15.13
C THR A 43 -7.02 -9.47 -15.21
N ILE A 44 -7.16 -10.80 -15.14
CA ILE A 44 -6.00 -11.70 -15.15
C ILE A 44 -5.27 -11.67 -16.50
N GLU A 45 -6.00 -11.67 -17.61
CA GLU A 45 -5.43 -11.57 -18.96
C GLU A 45 -4.69 -10.25 -19.14
N TYR A 46 -5.24 -9.14 -18.62
CA TYR A 46 -4.60 -7.84 -18.66
C TYR A 46 -3.29 -7.81 -17.88
N VAL A 47 -3.25 -8.33 -16.64
CA VAL A 47 -2.03 -8.28 -15.82
C VAL A 47 -0.96 -9.27 -16.30
N MET A 48 -1.35 -10.43 -16.84
CA MET A 48 -0.41 -11.37 -17.44
C MET A 48 0.24 -10.77 -18.69
N LYS A 49 -0.55 -10.13 -19.56
CA LYS A 49 0.00 -9.38 -20.69
C LYS A 49 0.94 -8.25 -20.25
N LEU A 50 0.61 -7.53 -19.19
CA LEU A 50 1.51 -6.51 -18.63
C LEU A 50 2.84 -7.11 -18.16
N ALA A 51 2.82 -8.27 -17.51
CA ALA A 51 4.03 -8.96 -17.07
C ALA A 51 4.89 -9.43 -18.25
N ASP A 52 4.26 -9.83 -19.37
CA ASP A 52 4.97 -10.19 -20.60
C ASP A 52 5.61 -8.97 -21.31
N GLU A 53 5.04 -7.77 -21.12
CA GLU A 53 5.46 -6.54 -21.79
C GLU A 53 6.37 -5.61 -20.94
N ASP A 54 6.37 -5.76 -19.61
CA ASP A 54 7.12 -4.92 -18.67
C ASP A 54 7.78 -5.77 -17.57
N ASP A 55 9.11 -5.95 -17.67
CA ASP A 55 9.94 -6.74 -16.74
C ASP A 55 9.86 -6.30 -15.26
N ARG A 56 9.29 -5.11 -14.99
CA ARG A 56 9.08 -4.63 -13.61
C ARG A 56 7.85 -5.27 -12.96
N VAL A 57 6.94 -5.84 -13.75
CA VAL A 57 5.67 -6.38 -13.28
C VAL A 57 5.84 -7.85 -12.90
N THR A 58 5.46 -8.19 -11.67
CA THR A 58 5.34 -9.57 -11.18
C THR A 58 3.89 -9.83 -10.84
N VAL A 59 3.32 -10.89 -11.39
CA VAL A 59 1.95 -11.34 -11.09
C VAL A 59 2.00 -12.57 -10.18
N VAL A 60 1.21 -12.54 -9.12
CA VAL A 60 0.93 -13.70 -8.28
C VAL A 60 -0.56 -13.98 -8.37
N GLU A 61 -0.93 -15.10 -8.98
CA GLU A 61 -2.33 -15.51 -9.07
C GLU A 61 -2.72 -16.44 -7.92
N SER A 62 -3.98 -16.39 -7.51
CA SER A 62 -4.56 -17.53 -6.81
C SER A 62 -4.55 -18.75 -7.73
N GLY A 63 -4.30 -19.94 -7.18
CA GLY A 63 -4.55 -21.18 -7.91
C GLY A 63 -6.04 -21.41 -8.17
N ALA A 64 -6.45 -22.67 -8.36
CA ALA A 64 -7.85 -23.02 -8.63
C ALA A 64 -8.85 -22.60 -7.53
N LYS A 65 -8.38 -22.21 -6.33
CA LYS A 65 -9.22 -21.81 -5.20
C LYS A 65 -8.93 -20.35 -4.80
N PRO A 66 -9.93 -19.63 -4.28
CA PRO A 66 -9.74 -18.32 -3.68
C PRO A 66 -8.65 -18.29 -2.60
N TRP A 67 -8.10 -17.10 -2.36
CA TRP A 67 -7.28 -16.84 -1.19
C TRP A 67 -8.10 -17.05 0.09
N GLU A 68 -7.48 -17.56 1.16
CA GLU A 68 -8.17 -17.80 2.43
C GLU A 68 -8.84 -16.53 2.97
N ASP A 69 -8.07 -15.43 3.01
CA ASP A 69 -8.56 -14.12 3.41
C ASP A 69 -7.74 -12.99 2.73
N LYS A 70 -8.13 -11.74 3.00
CA LYS A 70 -7.45 -10.56 2.43
C LYS A 70 -6.02 -10.43 2.94
N ILE A 71 -5.71 -10.92 4.14
CA ILE A 71 -4.37 -10.87 4.73
C ILE A 71 -3.45 -11.84 3.99
N ALA A 72 -3.89 -13.08 3.78
CA ALA A 72 -3.17 -14.10 3.02
C ALA A 72 -2.85 -13.62 1.60
N LYS A 73 -3.84 -13.00 0.93
CA LYS A 73 -3.64 -12.38 -0.38
C LYS A 73 -2.63 -11.23 -0.33
N ARG A 74 -2.76 -10.29 0.61
CA ARG A 74 -1.86 -9.12 0.71
C ARG A 74 -0.43 -9.50 1.08
N ASN A 75 -0.24 -10.57 1.87
CA ASN A 75 1.08 -11.08 2.19
C ASN A 75 1.88 -11.53 0.96
N GLN A 76 1.23 -11.86 -0.16
CA GLN A 76 1.91 -12.32 -1.37
C GLN A 76 2.74 -11.25 -2.08
N TYR A 77 2.43 -9.96 -1.90
CA TYR A 77 3.22 -8.90 -2.53
C TYR A 77 4.39 -8.39 -1.66
N LEU A 78 4.63 -8.98 -0.47
CA LEU A 78 5.77 -8.64 0.39
C LEU A 78 7.05 -9.41 -0.02
N LEU A 79 7.47 -9.23 -1.27
CA LEU A 79 8.57 -9.97 -1.91
C LEU A 79 9.89 -9.20 -2.01
N GLY A 80 10.01 -8.06 -1.32
CA GLY A 80 11.22 -7.23 -1.31
C GLY A 80 12.33 -7.79 -0.43
N HIS A 81 13.42 -7.04 -0.35
CA HIS A 81 14.58 -7.29 0.50
C HIS A 81 14.77 -6.15 1.50
N GLU A 82 15.64 -6.37 2.50
CA GLU A 82 15.98 -5.33 3.47
C GLU A 82 16.46 -4.03 2.78
N GLY A 83 15.85 -2.90 3.17
CA GLY A 83 16.11 -1.60 2.58
C GLY A 83 15.16 -1.21 1.45
N ASP A 84 14.43 -2.16 0.85
CA ASP A 84 13.39 -1.85 -0.14
C ASP A 84 12.25 -1.05 0.48
N TRP A 85 11.51 -0.34 -0.37
CA TRP A 85 10.32 0.40 0.01
C TRP A 85 9.08 -0.19 -0.66
N TYR A 86 8.05 -0.40 0.13
CA TYR A 86 6.73 -0.81 -0.35
C TYR A 86 5.84 0.40 -0.49
N PHE A 87 5.22 0.54 -1.65
CA PHE A 87 4.09 1.43 -1.88
C PHE A 87 2.84 0.59 -2.18
N VAL A 88 1.81 0.74 -1.36
CA VAL A 88 0.54 0.00 -1.52
C VAL A 88 -0.48 0.88 -2.21
N LEU A 89 -1.05 0.38 -3.31
CA LEU A 89 -2.12 1.01 -4.07
C LEU A 89 -3.23 -0.01 -4.32
N GLU A 90 -4.48 0.42 -4.21
CA GLU A 90 -5.67 -0.34 -4.60
C GLU A 90 -5.97 -0.12 -6.10
N PRO A 91 -6.64 -1.08 -6.79
CA PRO A 91 -6.89 -1.01 -8.23
C PRO A 91 -7.72 0.20 -8.69
N PHE A 92 -8.52 0.78 -7.79
CA PHE A 92 -9.37 1.93 -8.06
C PHE A 92 -8.70 3.28 -7.74
N GLU A 93 -7.48 3.27 -7.19
CA GLU A 93 -6.78 4.47 -6.75
C GLU A 93 -5.77 4.98 -7.77
N ARG A 94 -5.35 6.24 -7.62
CA ARG A 94 -4.28 6.85 -8.43
C ARG A 94 -3.25 7.51 -7.53
N ALA A 95 -1.98 7.16 -7.75
CA ALA A 95 -0.85 7.78 -7.07
C ALA A 95 -0.31 8.98 -7.86
N TYR A 96 0.20 9.98 -7.16
CA TYR A 96 0.81 11.16 -7.77
C TYR A 96 2.18 11.42 -7.17
N GLY A 97 3.09 11.92 -8.01
CA GLY A 97 4.40 12.39 -7.58
C GLY A 97 5.36 11.30 -7.10
N LEU A 98 5.13 10.04 -7.46
CA LEU A 98 6.03 8.93 -7.12
C LEU A 98 7.47 9.17 -7.60
N SER A 99 7.67 9.94 -8.69
CA SER A 99 8.99 10.32 -9.17
C SER A 99 9.88 11.04 -8.15
N GLU A 100 9.29 11.76 -7.18
CA GLU A 100 10.07 12.49 -6.17
C GLU A 100 10.59 11.57 -5.05
N LEU A 101 9.94 10.41 -4.86
CA LEU A 101 10.33 9.43 -3.83
C LEU A 101 11.75 8.91 -4.05
N LYS A 102 12.20 8.80 -5.30
CA LYS A 102 13.54 8.32 -5.65
C LYS A 102 14.67 9.13 -5.02
N TRP A 103 14.46 10.44 -4.82
CA TRP A 103 15.44 11.34 -4.23
C TRP A 103 15.32 11.41 -2.70
N PHE A 104 14.10 11.25 -2.21
CA PHE A 104 13.75 11.38 -0.80
C PHE A 104 14.06 10.10 0.01
N LEU A 105 13.62 8.93 -0.48
CA LEU A 105 13.65 7.68 0.27
C LEU A 105 15.05 7.21 0.71
N PRO A 106 16.13 7.39 -0.08
CA PRO A 106 17.47 6.99 0.35
C PRO A 106 17.98 7.76 1.59
N GLN A 107 17.42 8.94 1.86
CA GLN A 107 17.81 9.82 2.97
C GLN A 107 16.76 9.84 4.09
N ALA A 108 15.65 9.13 3.89
CA ALA A 108 14.54 9.12 4.83
C ALA A 108 14.92 8.38 6.13
N GLU A 109 14.83 9.07 7.27
CA GLU A 109 15.00 8.44 8.59
C GLU A 109 13.77 7.62 9.01
N PRO A 110 12.52 8.11 8.92
CA PRO A 110 11.34 7.32 9.25
C PRO A 110 11.21 6.09 8.36
N ASP A 111 10.72 4.97 8.91
CA ASP A 111 10.45 3.74 8.15
C ASP A 111 9.07 3.74 7.47
N VAL A 112 8.21 4.73 7.76
CA VAL A 112 6.81 4.76 7.32
C VAL A 112 6.38 6.18 7.00
N PHE A 113 5.68 6.34 5.90
CA PHE A 113 5.16 7.61 5.41
C PHE A 113 3.71 7.48 4.99
N SER A 114 2.99 8.59 5.17
CA SER A 114 1.70 8.75 4.53
C SER A 114 1.88 9.33 3.14
N ILE A 115 1.20 8.75 2.15
CA ILE A 115 1.20 9.20 0.76
C ILE A 115 -0.19 9.70 0.39
N GLN A 116 -0.22 10.75 -0.43
CA GLN A 116 -1.44 11.25 -1.05
C GLN A 116 -1.83 10.38 -2.25
N TYR A 117 -3.10 9.99 -2.32
CA TYR A 117 -3.67 9.32 -3.48
C TYR A 117 -5.13 9.74 -3.67
N LEU A 118 -5.64 9.61 -4.90
CA LEU A 118 -7.07 9.79 -5.15
C LEU A 118 -7.79 8.46 -4.93
N PRO A 119 -8.81 8.40 -4.03
CA PRO A 119 -9.49 7.16 -3.71
C PRO A 119 -10.30 6.61 -4.88
N GLN A 120 -10.70 7.45 -5.84
CA GLN A 120 -11.39 7.05 -7.06
C GLN A 120 -10.97 7.98 -8.19
N PRO A 121 -11.11 7.59 -9.48
CA PRO A 121 -10.72 8.44 -10.60
C PRO A 121 -11.45 9.79 -10.66
N TRP A 122 -12.62 9.88 -10.05
CA TRP A 122 -13.47 11.08 -9.98
C TRP A 122 -13.43 11.78 -8.62
N ALA A 123 -12.59 11.34 -7.68
CA ALA A 123 -12.46 11.99 -6.40
C ALA A 123 -11.80 13.37 -6.56
N GLU A 124 -12.38 14.39 -5.91
CA GLU A 124 -11.86 15.76 -5.94
C GLU A 124 -10.73 15.97 -4.92
N GLU A 125 -10.78 15.25 -3.80
CA GLU A 125 -9.84 15.41 -2.69
C GLU A 125 -8.95 14.16 -2.51
N PRO A 126 -7.62 14.34 -2.37
CA PRO A 126 -6.73 13.24 -2.06
C PRO A 126 -6.88 12.80 -0.59
N LEU A 127 -6.73 11.50 -0.36
CA LEU A 127 -6.59 10.93 0.98
C LEU A 127 -5.12 10.76 1.32
N LEU A 128 -4.81 10.89 2.61
CA LEU A 128 -3.48 10.68 3.16
C LEU A 128 -3.47 9.41 4.00
N LEU A 129 -2.92 8.31 3.48
CA LEU A 129 -2.81 7.04 4.20
C LEU A 129 -1.36 6.58 4.34
N GLN A 130 -1.05 5.88 5.44
CA GLN A 130 0.23 5.22 5.68
C GLN A 130 0.38 3.99 4.79
N ARG A 131 0.88 4.21 3.58
CA ARG A 131 1.04 3.16 2.55
C ARG A 131 2.40 3.12 1.88
N LEU A 132 3.34 3.92 2.38
CA LEU A 132 4.75 3.81 2.04
C LEU A 132 5.52 3.37 3.26
N PHE A 133 6.16 2.20 3.21
CA PHE A 133 6.93 1.68 4.34
C PHE A 133 8.14 0.87 3.91
N ARG A 134 9.21 0.92 4.72
CA ARG A 134 10.47 0.22 4.49
C ARG A 134 10.32 -1.26 4.82
N HIS A 135 10.93 -2.11 4.01
CA HIS A 135 11.06 -3.53 4.25
C HIS A 135 11.89 -3.79 5.52
N LEU A 136 11.39 -4.68 6.36
CA LEU A 136 12.03 -5.26 7.53
C LEU A 136 11.90 -6.79 7.45
N PRO A 137 12.91 -7.56 7.88
CA PRO A 137 12.83 -9.02 7.87
C PRO A 137 11.61 -9.55 8.65
N GLY A 138 10.93 -10.53 8.07
CA GLY A 138 9.76 -11.17 8.69
C GLY A 138 8.48 -10.34 8.67
N MET A 139 8.41 -9.36 7.77
CA MET A 139 7.20 -8.56 7.59
C MET A 139 6.00 -9.37 7.13
N LYS A 140 4.84 -9.02 7.67
CA LYS A 140 3.53 -9.53 7.24
C LYS A 140 2.41 -8.58 7.61
N TYR A 141 1.31 -8.70 6.89
CA TYR A 141 0.01 -8.25 7.33
C TYR A 141 -0.51 -9.17 8.45
N GLU A 142 -1.11 -8.57 9.48
CA GLU A 142 -1.63 -9.34 10.62
C GLU A 142 -2.82 -8.64 11.30
N GLY A 143 -3.86 -9.41 11.60
CA GLY A 143 -5.07 -8.96 12.31
C GLY A 143 -6.03 -8.17 11.43
N THR A 144 -5.53 -7.24 10.61
CA THR A 144 -6.33 -6.55 9.58
C THR A 144 -5.56 -6.49 8.26
N PRO A 145 -6.26 -6.30 7.12
CA PRO A 145 -5.61 -6.17 5.83
C PRO A 145 -4.65 -4.98 5.75
N ASP A 146 -4.80 -3.96 6.58
CA ASP A 146 -4.03 -2.70 6.53
C ASP A 146 -2.94 -2.61 7.61
N LYS A 147 -2.88 -3.55 8.55
CA LYS A 147 -1.88 -3.56 9.61
C LYS A 147 -0.67 -4.39 9.20
N VAL A 148 0.52 -3.78 9.22
CA VAL A 148 1.78 -4.44 8.88
C VAL A 148 2.67 -4.54 10.12
N VAL A 149 3.23 -5.72 10.38
CA VAL A 149 4.12 -6.01 11.50
C VAL A 149 5.41 -6.68 11.04
N ALA A 150 6.48 -6.58 11.82
CA ALA A 150 7.71 -7.36 11.71
C ALA A 150 8.16 -7.83 13.10
N GLY A 151 7.97 -9.11 13.40
CA GLY A 151 8.08 -9.61 14.77
C GLY A 151 7.11 -8.88 15.71
N GLU A 152 7.63 -8.25 16.76
CA GLU A 152 6.83 -7.47 17.72
C GLU A 152 6.63 -6.00 17.31
N LYS A 153 7.32 -5.53 16.26
CA LYS A 153 7.23 -4.13 15.79
C LYS A 153 6.01 -3.96 14.90
N VAL A 154 5.13 -3.01 15.23
CA VAL A 154 4.09 -2.52 14.31
C VAL A 154 4.70 -1.48 13.38
N ILE A 155 4.62 -1.72 12.08
CA ILE A 155 5.10 -0.82 11.03
C ILE A 155 3.95 0.11 10.63
N VAL A 156 2.85 -0.48 10.14
CA VAL A 156 1.63 0.27 9.77
C VAL A 156 0.53 -0.08 10.76
N ASP A 157 -0.08 0.95 11.33
CA ASP A 157 -1.23 0.83 12.23
C ASP A 157 -2.42 1.62 11.66
N PRO A 158 -3.42 0.95 11.05
CA PRO A 158 -4.52 1.62 10.36
C PRO A 158 -5.38 2.50 11.29
N SER A 159 -5.35 2.26 12.60
CA SER A 159 -6.04 3.11 13.58
C SER A 159 -5.45 4.52 13.67
N GLN A 160 -4.26 4.72 13.12
CA GLN A 160 -3.55 5.99 13.12
C GLN A 160 -3.59 6.71 11.76
N SER A 161 -4.19 6.08 10.74
CA SER A 161 -3.88 6.40 9.34
C SER A 161 -4.87 7.32 8.64
N VAL A 162 -5.87 7.92 9.29
CA VAL A 162 -6.83 8.80 8.59
C VAL A 162 -6.72 10.22 9.12
N ALA A 163 -5.99 11.06 8.39
CA ALA A 163 -6.07 12.51 8.51
C ALA A 163 -6.57 13.07 7.17
N TYR A 164 -7.65 13.85 7.20
CA TYR A 164 -8.06 14.67 6.07
C TYR A 164 -7.12 15.86 5.99
N LEU A 165 -6.58 16.15 4.81
CA LEU A 165 -5.87 17.40 4.57
C LEU A 165 -6.92 18.51 4.59
N THR A 166 -6.90 19.36 5.61
CA THR A 166 -7.67 20.61 5.60
C THR A 166 -6.76 21.72 5.07
N ASP A 167 -7.34 22.74 4.42
CA ASP A 167 -6.65 23.88 3.78
C ASP A 167 -5.74 24.73 4.72
N GLN A 168 -5.53 24.29 5.96
CA GLN A 168 -4.86 25.03 7.04
C GLN A 168 -3.46 24.49 7.36
N ASP A 169 -2.87 23.61 6.56
CA ASP A 169 -1.51 23.07 6.81
C ASP A 169 -0.45 23.70 5.86
N PRO A 170 0.07 24.90 6.17
CA PRO A 170 0.93 25.68 5.28
C PRO A 170 2.36 25.12 5.13
N LEU A 171 2.68 23.97 5.76
CA LEU A 171 3.99 23.32 5.67
C LEU A 171 4.02 22.14 4.69
N ILE A 172 2.89 21.80 4.08
CA ILE A 172 2.82 20.75 3.06
C ILE A 172 2.92 21.44 1.70
N SER A 173 4.15 21.59 1.21
CA SER A 173 4.35 21.65 -0.24
C SER A 173 3.50 20.54 -0.89
N PRO A 174 2.79 20.77 -2.00
CA PRO A 174 1.79 19.86 -2.59
C PRO A 174 2.38 18.55 -3.18
N ARG A 175 3.40 17.99 -2.53
CA ARG A 175 4.34 17.03 -3.07
C ARG A 175 4.60 15.93 -2.03
N ILE A 176 3.66 15.00 -2.03
CA ILE A 176 3.82 13.55 -1.79
C ILE A 176 3.99 13.07 -0.35
N VAL A 177 4.68 13.78 0.54
CA VAL A 177 5.03 13.23 1.86
C VAL A 177 4.68 14.17 3.00
N SER A 178 3.68 13.79 3.82
CA SER A 178 3.55 14.37 5.16
C SER A 178 4.25 13.45 6.15
N VAL A 179 5.28 13.98 6.83
CA VAL A 179 6.00 13.25 7.86
C VAL A 179 5.29 13.44 9.21
N MET A 180 4.42 12.50 9.60
CA MET A 180 3.89 12.48 10.96
C MET A 180 4.97 11.98 11.94
N HIS A 181 5.71 12.91 12.54
CA HIS A 181 6.60 12.60 13.66
C HIS A 181 5.79 12.32 14.95
N LYS A 182 5.73 11.07 15.41
CA LYS A 182 5.33 10.76 16.79
C LYS A 182 6.56 10.69 17.70
N ARG A 183 6.79 11.74 18.50
CA ARG A 183 7.53 11.58 19.77
C ARG A 183 6.68 10.72 20.70
N LEU A 184 7.09 9.47 20.94
CA LEU A 184 6.59 8.66 22.05
C LEU A 184 6.94 9.35 23.37
N LYS A 185 6.09 10.27 23.85
CA LYS A 185 6.19 10.75 25.23
C LYS A 185 5.62 9.67 26.15
N GLY A 186 6.52 8.97 26.83
CA GLY A 186 6.18 8.06 27.91
C GLY A 186 5.31 8.76 28.96
N ARG A 187 4.18 8.14 29.29
CA ARG A 187 3.40 8.46 30.49
C ARG A 187 4.23 8.08 31.71
N GLN A 188 4.92 9.05 32.32
CA GLN A 188 5.18 8.98 33.76
C GLN A 188 3.96 9.56 34.47
N GLN A 189 3.16 8.67 35.07
CA GLN A 189 2.21 9.05 36.11
C GLN A 189 2.99 9.65 37.28
N ARG A 190 2.82 10.96 37.51
CA ARG A 190 3.08 11.54 38.83
C ARG A 190 1.89 11.16 39.71
N GLN A 191 2.09 10.19 40.60
CA GLN A 191 1.31 10.13 41.83
C GLN A 191 1.77 11.31 42.70
N SER A 192 0.87 12.27 42.90
CA SER A 192 1.00 13.30 43.92
C SER A 192 0.79 12.66 45.30
N LEU A 193 1.86 12.65 46.09
CA LEU A 193 1.75 12.74 47.55
C LEU A 193 1.17 14.12 47.87
N LEU A 194 0.02 14.13 48.54
CA LEU A 194 -0.37 14.99 49.68
C LEU A 194 -1.77 14.60 50.12
#